data_AF-A0A318NJJ2-F1
#
_entry.id   AF-A0A318NJJ2-F1
#
_cell.length_a   1.000
_cell.length_b   1.000
_cell.length_c   1.000
_cell.angle_alpha   90.00
_cell.angle_beta   90.00
_cell.angle_gamma   90.00
#
_symmetry.space_group_name_H-M   'P 1'
#
loop_
_entity.id
_entity.type
_entity.pdbx_description
1 polymer ?
#
loop_
_entity_poly.entity_id
_entity_poly.type
_entity_poly.pdbx_seq_one_letter_code
_entity_poly.pdbx_strand_id
1 'polypeptide(L)'
;MSEDRLRHAMRATERPDAVLDLATVLREGRRLRTRRRVAGAGAATLAAGLTAVVVVMAVGARPDDPSTAERPPPVAVATPPTGAAPMVPNSLEPTSPPGTTGDEPTPKPLGQVIDSGVRHGTDQRVYFVVGVSVPGHPRVSVGLAAGRRALDGSLTTDILINDVGGVDRSPGFHQIGYDERSSADPVPTFGYFVGPAQRIIGTVDGRQVDARLARWSVDKQVVIFWFDPTELTPGERLDGIIARDGDGRRL
;
A
#
# COMPACT_ATOMS: atom_id res chain seq x y z
N MET A 1 -22.84 -42.23 -36.38
CA MET A 1 -21.61 -41.43 -36.58
C MET A 1 -20.44 -42.39 -36.65
N SER A 2 -19.53 -42.24 -37.61
CA SER A 2 -18.31 -43.06 -37.69
C SER A 2 -17.29 -42.62 -36.63
N GLU A 3 -16.53 -43.58 -36.12
CA GLU A 3 -15.54 -43.38 -35.06
C GLU A 3 -14.45 -42.37 -35.45
N ASP A 4 -14.03 -42.37 -36.72
CA ASP A 4 -13.06 -41.41 -37.27
C ASP A 4 -13.53 -39.97 -37.17
N ARG A 5 -14.85 -39.71 -37.28
CA ARG A 5 -15.39 -38.35 -37.14
C ARG A 5 -15.32 -37.85 -35.69
N LEU A 6 -15.41 -38.75 -34.72
CA LEU A 6 -15.21 -38.44 -33.30
C LEU A 6 -13.73 -38.18 -33.00
N ARG A 7 -12.84 -39.07 -33.47
CA ARG A 7 -11.37 -38.90 -33.33
C ARG A 7 -10.88 -37.60 -33.98
N HIS A 8 -11.44 -37.22 -35.13
CA HIS A 8 -11.08 -35.98 -35.81
C HIS A 8 -11.62 -34.73 -35.07
N ALA A 9 -12.82 -34.81 -34.49
CA ALA A 9 -13.38 -33.74 -33.66
C ALA A 9 -12.58 -33.53 -32.36
N MET A 10 -12.10 -34.59 -31.72
CA MET A 10 -11.27 -34.48 -30.51
C MET A 10 -9.90 -33.80 -30.78
N ARG A 11 -9.23 -34.17 -31.88
CA ARG A 11 -7.97 -33.49 -32.28
C ARG A 11 -8.16 -32.02 -32.69
N ALA A 12 -9.36 -31.65 -33.15
CA ALA A 12 -9.67 -30.25 -33.47
C ALA A 12 -9.82 -29.35 -32.23
N THR A 13 -9.92 -29.91 -31.02
CA THR A 13 -10.00 -29.17 -29.75
C THR A 13 -8.68 -29.09 -28.97
N GLU A 14 -7.63 -29.82 -29.38
CA GLU A 14 -6.28 -29.64 -28.87
C GLU A 14 -5.66 -28.37 -29.46
N ARG A 15 -5.86 -27.23 -28.78
CA ARG A 15 -4.98 -26.08 -28.98
C ARG A 15 -3.57 -26.49 -28.51
N PRO A 16 -2.51 -26.22 -29.29
CA PRO A 16 -1.15 -26.50 -28.84
C PRO A 16 -0.87 -25.70 -27.57
N ASP A 17 -0.10 -26.29 -26.65
CA ASP A 17 0.24 -25.70 -25.37
C ASP A 17 0.72 -24.26 -25.53
N ALA A 18 -0.15 -23.32 -25.18
CA ALA A 18 0.26 -21.97 -24.86
C ALA A 18 1.10 -22.11 -23.59
N VAL A 19 2.42 -22.21 -23.75
CA VAL A 19 3.40 -22.27 -22.67
C VAL A 19 3.05 -21.15 -21.70
N LEU A 20 2.45 -21.53 -20.58
CA LEU A 20 1.95 -20.59 -19.60
C LEU A 20 3.18 -19.93 -19.02
N ASP A 21 3.49 -18.72 -19.50
CA ASP A 21 4.67 -17.98 -19.08
C ASP A 21 4.55 -17.68 -17.58
N LEU A 22 5.10 -18.60 -16.79
CA LEU A 22 5.02 -18.58 -15.35
C LEU A 22 5.75 -17.35 -14.79
N ALA A 23 6.75 -16.80 -15.50
CA ALA A 23 7.36 -15.54 -15.10
C ALA A 23 6.40 -14.37 -15.34
N THR A 24 5.64 -14.34 -16.43
CA THR A 24 4.58 -13.35 -16.64
C THR A 24 3.40 -13.54 -15.68
N VAL A 25 2.90 -14.76 -15.45
CA VAL A 25 1.83 -15.02 -14.48
C VAL A 25 2.26 -14.68 -13.05
N LEU A 26 3.50 -15.00 -12.66
CA LEU A 26 4.04 -14.61 -11.35
C LEU A 26 4.33 -13.11 -11.27
N ARG A 27 4.65 -12.42 -12.37
CA ARG A 27 4.83 -10.96 -12.44
C ARG A 27 3.48 -10.24 -12.32
N GLU A 28 2.47 -10.67 -13.07
CA GLU A 28 1.08 -10.21 -12.96
C GLU A 28 0.55 -10.47 -11.55
N GLY A 29 0.71 -11.69 -11.03
CA GLY A 29 0.26 -12.10 -9.70
C GLY A 29 1.01 -11.41 -8.54
N ARG A 30 2.32 -11.14 -8.68
CA ARG A 30 3.11 -10.36 -7.71
C ARG A 30 2.71 -8.89 -7.71
N ARG A 31 2.27 -8.37 -8.87
CA ARG A 31 1.81 -7.00 -9.07
C ARG A 31 0.36 -6.78 -8.57
N LEU A 32 -0.51 -7.77 -8.77
CA LEU A 32 -1.79 -7.93 -8.05
C LEU A 32 -1.61 -8.05 -6.53
N ARG A 33 -0.44 -8.51 -6.07
CA ARG A 33 -0.01 -8.57 -4.66
C ARG A 33 0.78 -7.34 -4.19
N THR A 34 0.66 -6.18 -4.83
CA THR A 34 1.22 -4.92 -4.26
C THR A 34 0.36 -4.39 -3.07
N ARG A 35 -0.07 -5.30 -2.19
CA ARG A 35 -0.60 -5.03 -0.86
C ARG A 35 0.57 -4.63 0.03
N ARG A 36 0.97 -3.36 -0.05
CA ARG A 36 2.12 -2.85 0.67
C ARG A 36 1.75 -2.64 2.15
N ARG A 37 1.96 -3.66 2.98
CA ARG A 37 2.06 -3.48 4.44
C ARG A 37 3.27 -2.58 4.71
N VAL A 38 3.04 -1.33 5.10
CA VAL A 38 4.11 -0.43 5.54
C VAL A 38 4.43 -0.80 6.98
N ALA A 39 5.58 -1.44 7.21
CA ALA A 39 6.07 -1.70 8.55
C ALA A 39 6.38 -0.34 9.22
N GLY A 40 5.64 -0.01 10.29
CA GLY A 40 5.73 1.28 10.96
C GLY A 40 7.07 1.48 11.67
N ALA A 41 7.99 2.19 11.02
CA ALA A 41 9.21 2.72 11.62
C ALA A 41 9.55 4.06 10.96
N GLY A 42 9.11 5.17 11.58
CA GLY A 42 9.33 6.52 11.05
C GLY A 42 8.16 7.46 11.36
N ALA A 43 8.14 8.05 12.55
CA ALA A 43 7.20 9.14 12.86
C ALA A 43 7.71 10.44 12.21
N ALA A 44 7.15 10.81 11.06
CA ALA A 44 7.42 12.08 10.39
C ALA A 44 6.41 13.14 10.84
N THR A 45 6.82 13.98 11.79
CA THR A 45 5.99 15.08 12.32
C THR A 45 5.81 16.21 11.31
N LEU A 46 4.58 16.42 10.83
CA LEU A 46 4.20 17.63 10.09
C LEU A 46 3.50 18.61 11.02
N ALA A 47 4.28 19.51 11.63
CA ALA A 47 3.74 20.62 12.42
C ALA A 47 3.14 21.69 11.48
N ALA A 48 1.82 21.84 11.49
CA ALA A 48 1.15 22.98 10.87
C ALA A 48 1.38 24.23 11.74
N GLY A 49 2.20 25.16 11.26
CA GLY A 49 2.69 26.30 12.05
C GLY A 49 1.65 27.39 12.30
N LEU A 50 1.80 28.07 13.43
CA LEU A 50 1.21 29.38 13.73
C LEU A 50 2.32 30.31 14.21
N THR A 51 2.34 31.52 13.65
CA THR A 51 3.44 32.49 13.78
C THR A 51 3.39 33.28 15.09
N ALA A 52 4.55 33.46 15.73
CA ALA A 52 4.77 34.58 16.66
C ALA A 52 6.19 35.15 16.43
N VAL A 53 6.26 36.45 16.14
CA VAL A 53 7.52 37.20 15.96
C VAL A 53 7.89 37.87 17.28
N VAL A 54 9.09 37.63 17.80
CA VAL A 54 9.76 38.47 18.80
C VAL A 54 11.23 38.62 18.43
N VAL A 55 11.79 39.81 18.67
CA VAL A 55 13.01 40.32 18.05
C VAL A 55 14.05 40.70 19.12
N VAL A 56 15.25 40.13 18.99
CA VAL A 56 16.60 40.68 19.32
C VAL A 56 16.94 41.11 20.77
N MET A 57 18.02 40.54 21.32
CA MET A 57 19.25 41.29 21.68
C MET A 57 20.45 40.34 21.97
N ALA A 58 21.67 40.88 21.97
CA ALA A 58 22.94 40.13 21.87
C ALA A 58 23.89 40.32 23.09
N VAL A 59 25.16 39.93 22.91
CA VAL A 59 26.32 40.00 23.86
C VAL A 59 26.35 38.87 24.90
N GLY A 60 27.45 38.16 25.20
CA GLY A 60 28.79 38.14 24.60
C GLY A 60 29.91 38.03 25.66
N ALA A 61 30.67 36.93 25.71
CA ALA A 61 31.98 36.82 26.39
C ALA A 61 32.75 35.52 26.04
N ARG A 62 33.99 35.67 25.57
CA ARG A 62 35.16 34.77 25.73
C ARG A 62 36.19 35.58 26.54
N PRO A 63 37.06 34.98 27.37
CA PRO A 63 38.20 34.16 26.90
C PRO A 63 38.28 32.81 27.68
N ASP A 64 39.36 32.02 27.72
CA ASP A 64 40.74 32.18 27.23
C ASP A 64 41.40 30.82 26.82
N ASP A 65 42.66 30.88 26.41
CA ASP A 65 43.59 29.80 26.00
C ASP A 65 44.67 29.61 27.13
N PRO A 66 45.83 28.91 26.97
CA PRO A 66 46.26 27.89 26.00
C PRO A 66 46.95 26.64 26.61
N SER A 67 47.15 25.59 25.81
CA SER A 67 48.41 24.82 25.88
C SER A 67 48.81 24.21 24.53
N THR A 68 50.02 24.56 24.08
CA THR A 68 50.56 24.25 22.74
C THR A 68 51.50 23.04 22.78
N ALA A 69 51.42 22.14 21.79
CA ALA A 69 52.53 21.27 21.38
C ALA A 69 52.38 20.86 19.90
N GLU A 70 53.47 20.85 19.13
CA GLU A 70 53.47 20.78 17.65
C GLU A 70 54.34 19.63 17.10
N ARG A 71 53.87 18.99 16.01
CA ARG A 71 54.66 18.30 14.94
C ARG A 71 55.43 16.98 15.26
N PRO A 72 55.93 16.22 14.24
CA PRO A 72 55.69 16.29 12.78
C PRO A 72 55.36 14.95 12.06
N PRO A 73 54.93 14.98 10.78
CA PRO A 73 54.78 13.79 9.93
C PRO A 73 56.02 13.54 9.00
N PRO A 74 56.30 12.28 8.60
CA PRO A 74 57.29 11.97 7.57
C PRO A 74 56.71 11.98 6.13
N VAL A 75 57.58 12.27 5.15
CA VAL A 75 57.25 12.44 3.72
C VAL A 75 57.81 11.27 2.88
N ALA A 76 57.22 11.04 1.70
CA ALA A 76 57.50 9.92 0.78
C ALA A 76 58.83 10.02 -0.01
N VAL A 77 59.26 8.87 -0.57
CA VAL A 77 60.24 8.74 -1.68
C VAL A 77 59.80 7.58 -2.60
N ALA A 78 60.12 7.62 -3.90
CA ALA A 78 59.53 6.74 -4.93
C ALA A 78 60.53 6.10 -5.92
N THR A 79 60.18 4.90 -6.43
CA THR A 79 60.52 4.30 -7.77
C THR A 79 61.99 3.98 -8.15
N PRO A 80 62.26 3.15 -9.20
CA PRO A 80 61.57 1.96 -9.78
C PRO A 80 62.60 0.78 -9.88
N PRO A 81 62.76 -0.09 -10.93
CA PRO A 81 61.89 -0.60 -12.02
C PRO A 81 61.93 -2.15 -12.28
N THR A 82 61.19 -2.60 -13.32
CA THR A 82 61.40 -3.78 -14.19
C THR A 82 61.03 -5.21 -13.72
N GLY A 83 60.04 -5.85 -14.39
CA GLY A 83 59.93 -7.33 -14.43
C GLY A 83 58.58 -7.97 -14.81
N ALA A 84 58.30 -8.13 -16.11
CA ALA A 84 57.49 -9.19 -16.77
C ALA A 84 56.01 -9.52 -16.38
N ALA A 85 55.14 -9.32 -17.40
CA ALA A 85 54.04 -10.19 -17.86
C ALA A 85 52.70 -10.30 -17.06
N PRO A 86 51.56 -10.61 -17.73
CA PRO A 86 50.24 -10.28 -17.21
C PRO A 86 49.45 -11.47 -16.62
N MET A 87 48.73 -11.21 -15.53
CA MET A 87 47.48 -11.89 -15.19
C MET A 87 46.43 -10.86 -14.79
N VAL A 88 45.23 -10.99 -15.35
CA VAL A 88 44.07 -10.17 -14.98
C VAL A 88 43.17 -10.99 -14.06
N PRO A 89 43.11 -10.67 -12.76
CA PRO A 89 41.93 -10.94 -11.95
C PRO A 89 41.04 -9.69 -12.00
N ASN A 90 39.90 -9.77 -12.69
CA ASN A 90 38.85 -8.77 -12.52
C ASN A 90 38.37 -8.85 -11.07
N SER A 91 38.82 -7.90 -10.24
CA SER A 91 38.36 -7.79 -8.87
C SER A 91 36.86 -7.43 -8.90
N LEU A 92 36.02 -8.30 -8.34
CA LEU A 92 34.61 -8.01 -8.16
C LEU A 92 34.47 -6.95 -7.06
N GLU A 93 34.48 -5.69 -7.48
CA GLU A 93 34.14 -4.57 -6.63
C GLU A 93 32.73 -4.80 -6.06
N PRO A 94 32.53 -4.82 -4.73
CA PRO A 94 31.21 -5.06 -4.16
C PRO A 94 30.28 -3.90 -4.51
N THR A 95 29.40 -4.12 -5.49
CA THR A 95 28.30 -3.19 -5.79
C THR A 95 27.51 -2.95 -4.51
N SER A 96 27.70 -1.76 -3.92
CA SER A 96 26.89 -1.31 -2.79
C SER A 96 25.41 -1.46 -3.16
N PRO A 97 24.59 -2.10 -2.30
CA PRO A 97 23.16 -2.20 -2.59
C PRO A 97 22.59 -0.79 -2.77
N PRO A 98 21.74 -0.55 -3.77
CA PRO A 98 21.17 0.77 -4.00
C PRO A 98 20.45 1.22 -2.72
N GLY A 99 20.86 2.38 -2.20
CA GLY A 99 20.39 2.87 -0.90
C GLY A 99 18.88 2.98 -0.86
N THR A 100 18.25 2.25 0.06
CA THR A 100 16.82 2.36 0.35
C THR A 100 16.55 3.64 1.13
N THR A 101 16.70 4.78 0.46
CA THR A 101 16.33 6.12 0.93
C THR A 101 15.49 6.79 -0.15
N GLY A 102 14.36 6.16 -0.46
CA GLY A 102 13.21 6.80 -1.09
C GLY A 102 12.15 6.99 -0.01
N ASP A 103 12.15 8.18 0.61
CA ASP A 103 11.07 8.62 1.49
C ASP A 103 9.82 8.84 0.62
N GLU A 104 9.04 7.77 0.43
CA GLU A 104 7.88 7.80 -0.44
C GLU A 104 6.76 8.60 0.26
N PRO A 105 6.25 9.69 -0.36
CA PRO A 105 5.32 10.58 0.31
C PRO A 105 4.11 9.83 0.87
N THR A 106 3.87 9.96 2.18
CA THR A 106 2.73 9.33 2.85
C THR A 106 1.45 9.65 2.06
N PRO A 107 0.65 8.64 1.64
CA PRO A 107 -0.50 8.86 0.76
C PRO A 107 -1.49 9.89 1.32
N LYS A 108 -1.52 11.07 0.71
CA LYS A 108 -2.38 12.18 1.15
C LYS A 108 -3.86 11.82 0.91
N PRO A 109 -4.73 11.90 1.93
CA PRO A 109 -6.16 11.70 1.76
C PRO A 109 -6.76 12.64 0.71
N LEU A 110 -7.53 12.08 -0.22
CA LEU A 110 -8.42 12.80 -1.12
C LEU A 110 -9.77 12.96 -0.42
N GLY A 111 -10.02 14.14 0.14
CA GLY A 111 -11.25 14.42 0.87
C GLY A 111 -11.22 14.03 2.35
N GLN A 112 -12.38 13.72 2.92
CA GLN A 112 -12.54 13.41 4.34
C GLN A 112 -12.01 12.02 4.69
N VAL A 113 -11.36 11.93 5.85
CA VAL A 113 -10.98 10.68 6.49
C VAL A 113 -12.18 10.18 7.31
N ILE A 114 -12.58 8.92 7.08
CA ILE A 114 -13.75 8.30 7.68
C ILE A 114 -13.34 7.58 8.96
N ASP A 115 -14.02 7.94 10.04
CA ASP A 115 -13.95 7.24 11.33
C ASP A 115 -14.73 5.92 11.24
N SER A 116 -14.09 4.80 11.57
CA SER A 116 -14.74 3.48 11.56
C SER A 116 -15.48 3.12 12.86
N GLY A 117 -15.26 3.88 13.93
CA GLY A 117 -15.63 3.55 15.31
C GLY A 117 -14.70 2.55 16.00
N VAL A 118 -13.84 1.83 15.26
CA VAL A 118 -12.95 0.78 15.80
C VAL A 118 -11.64 1.39 16.32
N ARG A 119 -11.13 0.90 17.46
CA ARG A 119 -9.86 1.33 18.08
C ARG A 119 -8.88 0.18 18.25
N HIS A 120 -7.59 0.50 18.22
CA HIS A 120 -6.45 -0.37 18.46
C HIS A 120 -5.52 0.35 19.46
N GLY A 121 -5.65 0.02 20.74
CA GLY A 121 -4.99 0.78 21.81
C GLY A 121 -5.45 2.25 21.82
N THR A 122 -4.50 3.18 21.68
CA THR A 122 -4.76 4.63 21.54
C THR A 122 -5.26 5.02 20.15
N ASP A 123 -4.97 4.20 19.15
CA ASP A 123 -5.12 4.56 17.75
C ASP A 123 -6.51 4.18 17.24
N GLN A 124 -6.99 4.95 16.27
CA GLN A 124 -8.31 4.75 15.68
C GLN A 124 -8.21 4.21 14.26
N ARG A 125 -8.94 3.14 13.98
CA ARG A 125 -9.06 2.62 12.61
C ARG A 125 -9.84 3.63 11.78
N VAL A 126 -9.28 4.02 10.65
CA VAL A 126 -9.86 4.97 9.72
C VAL A 126 -9.79 4.45 8.29
N TYR A 127 -10.70 4.94 7.44
CA TYR A 127 -10.70 4.67 6.00
C TYR A 127 -10.59 5.98 5.23
N PHE A 128 -9.76 6.02 4.20
CA PHE A 128 -9.60 7.21 3.37
C PHE A 128 -9.21 6.86 1.94
N VAL A 129 -9.69 7.64 0.98
CA VAL A 129 -9.31 7.49 -0.43
C VAL A 129 -8.00 8.24 -0.65
N VAL A 130 -7.11 7.68 -1.47
CA VAL A 130 -5.82 8.27 -1.84
C VAL A 130 -5.66 8.25 -3.36
N GLY A 131 -4.84 9.16 -3.89
CA GLY A 131 -4.42 9.09 -5.29
C GLY A 131 -3.45 7.92 -5.49
N VAL A 132 -3.63 7.15 -6.57
CA VAL A 132 -2.71 6.09 -6.99
C VAL A 132 -2.39 6.22 -8.47
N SER A 133 -1.27 5.63 -8.89
CA SER A 133 -0.93 5.46 -10.30
C SER A 133 -0.58 4.00 -10.53
N VAL A 134 -1.36 3.31 -11.37
CA VAL A 134 -1.18 1.89 -11.67
C VAL A 134 -0.69 1.75 -13.12
N PRO A 135 0.59 1.39 -13.36
CA PRO A 135 1.11 1.26 -14.73
C PRO A 135 0.26 0.34 -15.61
N GLY A 136 -0.01 0.72 -16.86
CA GLY A 136 -0.92 -0.02 -17.75
C GLY A 136 -2.42 0.10 -17.43
N HIS A 137 -2.81 0.67 -16.28
CA HIS A 137 -4.20 0.94 -15.90
C HIS A 137 -4.40 2.44 -15.59
N PRO A 138 -4.25 3.35 -16.57
CA PRO A 138 -4.31 4.80 -16.34
C PRO A 138 -5.70 5.32 -15.90
N ARG A 139 -6.74 4.48 -15.96
CA ARG A 139 -8.08 4.74 -15.42
C ARG A 139 -8.25 4.23 -13.97
N VAL A 140 -7.17 3.83 -13.32
CA VAL A 140 -7.09 3.57 -11.88
C VAL A 140 -6.23 4.68 -11.28
N SER A 141 -6.95 5.68 -10.77
CA SER A 141 -6.50 6.95 -10.20
C SER A 141 -6.68 7.04 -8.68
N VAL A 142 -7.56 6.21 -8.11
CA VAL A 142 -7.79 6.14 -6.66
C VAL A 142 -7.61 4.74 -6.08
N GLY A 143 -7.20 4.71 -4.81
CA GLY A 143 -7.22 3.54 -3.95
C GLY A 143 -7.87 3.86 -2.61
N LEU A 144 -8.37 2.85 -1.91
CA LEU A 144 -8.92 2.94 -0.57
C LEU A 144 -7.89 2.43 0.45
N ALA A 145 -7.46 3.30 1.35
CA ALA A 145 -6.62 2.95 2.47
C ALA A 145 -7.46 2.57 3.69
N ALA A 146 -7.11 1.45 4.33
CA ALA A 146 -7.36 1.24 5.75
C ALA A 146 -6.11 1.64 6.51
N GLY A 147 -6.27 2.57 7.45
CA GLY A 147 -5.18 3.16 8.20
C GLY A 147 -5.50 3.36 9.67
N ARG A 148 -4.54 3.88 10.41
CA ARG A 148 -4.69 4.28 11.81
C ARG A 148 -4.52 5.79 11.94
N ARG A 149 -5.31 6.40 12.81
CA ARG A 149 -5.19 7.78 13.26
C ARG A 149 -4.74 7.79 14.72
N ALA A 150 -3.56 8.32 14.99
CA ALA A 150 -3.06 8.48 16.35
C ALA A 150 -3.69 9.72 17.03
N LEU A 151 -3.44 9.90 18.33
CA LEU A 151 -4.02 10.98 19.13
C LEU A 151 -3.62 12.40 18.68
N ASP A 152 -2.46 12.54 18.03
CA ASP A 152 -1.99 13.80 17.42
C ASP A 152 -2.62 14.08 16.05
N GLY A 153 -3.46 13.18 15.54
CA GLY A 153 -4.09 13.25 14.23
C GLY A 153 -3.24 12.72 13.07
N SER A 154 -2.02 12.24 13.32
CA SER A 154 -1.17 11.61 12.30
C SER A 154 -1.82 10.33 11.75
N LEU A 155 -1.56 10.02 10.47
CA LEU A 155 -2.16 8.92 9.74
C LEU A 155 -1.11 7.91 9.27
N THR A 156 -1.29 6.63 9.59
CA THR A 156 -0.55 5.51 8.95
C THR A 156 -1.44 4.75 8.00
N THR A 157 -0.88 4.23 6.91
CA THR A 157 -1.58 3.31 5.99
C THR A 157 -1.15 1.88 6.28
N ASP A 158 -2.08 1.02 6.68
CA ASP A 158 -1.78 -0.38 7.02
C ASP A 158 -2.05 -1.30 5.82
N ILE A 159 -3.17 -1.06 5.11
CA ILE A 159 -3.55 -1.76 3.88
C ILE A 159 -4.07 -0.73 2.87
N LEU A 160 -3.54 -0.74 1.65
CA LEU A 160 -4.08 -0.03 0.50
C LEU A 160 -4.66 -1.06 -0.49
N ILE A 161 -5.88 -0.82 -0.96
CA ILE A 161 -6.52 -1.57 -2.05
C ILE A 161 -6.90 -0.63 -3.20
N ASN A 162 -6.84 -1.12 -4.43
CA ASN A 162 -7.21 -0.37 -5.62
C ASN A 162 -7.87 -1.31 -6.63
N ASP A 163 -8.62 -0.76 -7.59
CA ASP A 163 -9.13 -1.60 -8.66
C ASP A 163 -8.00 -2.09 -9.58
N VAL A 164 -8.16 -3.30 -10.09
CA VAL A 164 -7.29 -3.99 -11.04
C VAL A 164 -8.03 -4.35 -12.33
N GLY A 165 -9.37 -4.27 -12.35
CA GLY A 165 -10.20 -4.35 -13.55
C GLY A 165 -10.03 -3.16 -14.51
N GLY A 166 -9.36 -2.09 -14.06
CA GLY A 166 -8.88 -1.02 -14.92
C GLY A 166 -9.85 0.14 -15.17
N VAL A 167 -10.86 0.34 -14.29
CA VAL A 167 -11.63 1.59 -14.14
C VAL A 167 -12.07 1.73 -12.67
N ASP A 168 -11.43 2.60 -11.89
CA ASP A 168 -11.68 2.71 -10.44
C ASP A 168 -13.09 3.17 -10.00
N ARG A 169 -13.94 3.55 -10.97
CA ARG A 169 -15.28 4.13 -10.78
C ARG A 169 -16.35 3.52 -11.69
N SER A 170 -16.17 2.29 -12.16
CA SER A 170 -17.25 1.53 -12.82
C SER A 170 -18.33 1.11 -11.80
N PRO A 171 -19.63 1.10 -12.12
CA PRO A 171 -20.66 0.66 -11.18
C PRO A 171 -20.42 -0.76 -10.62
N GLY A 172 -20.70 -0.97 -9.33
CA GLY A 172 -20.58 -2.27 -8.66
C GLY A 172 -19.55 -2.31 -7.53
N PHE A 173 -19.18 -3.52 -7.10
CA PHE A 173 -18.13 -3.76 -6.11
C PHE A 173 -16.74 -3.68 -6.73
N HIS A 174 -15.83 -2.95 -6.09
CA HIS A 174 -14.40 -3.03 -6.38
C HIS A 174 -13.68 -3.91 -5.35
N GLN A 175 -12.35 -3.93 -5.40
CA GLN A 175 -11.52 -4.82 -4.58
C GLN A 175 -11.91 -4.76 -3.09
N ILE A 176 -11.97 -5.92 -2.44
CA ILE A 176 -12.25 -6.06 -1.01
C ILE A 176 -10.95 -6.32 -0.26
N GLY A 177 -10.64 -5.45 0.69
CA GLY A 177 -9.57 -5.58 1.65
C GLY A 177 -9.96 -6.57 2.76
N TYR A 178 -9.05 -7.49 3.01
CA TYR A 178 -9.09 -8.43 4.13
C TYR A 178 -7.71 -8.40 4.77
N ASP A 179 -7.65 -8.40 6.09
CA ASP A 179 -6.41 -8.71 6.77
C ASP A 179 -5.98 -10.16 6.50
N GLU A 180 -4.68 -10.40 6.57
CA GLU A 180 -4.13 -11.75 6.62
C GLU A 180 -4.03 -12.15 8.08
N ARG A 181 -4.80 -13.19 8.46
CA ARG A 181 -4.94 -13.71 9.83
C ARG A 181 -3.58 -13.71 10.53
N SER A 182 -3.54 -13.20 11.78
CA SER A 182 -2.36 -12.96 12.63
C SER A 182 -1.69 -11.57 12.54
N SER A 183 -2.40 -10.49 12.16
CA SER A 183 -1.98 -9.13 12.56
C SER A 183 -2.21 -8.91 14.06
N ALA A 184 -1.33 -8.15 14.71
CA ALA A 184 -1.57 -7.67 16.08
C ALA A 184 -2.68 -6.60 16.13
N ASP A 185 -2.77 -5.77 15.09
CA ASP A 185 -3.84 -4.81 14.85
C ASP A 185 -4.68 -5.31 13.66
N PRO A 186 -5.75 -6.08 13.89
CA PRO A 186 -6.54 -6.64 12.79
C PRO A 186 -7.28 -5.57 11.97
N VAL A 187 -7.31 -5.74 10.65
CA VAL A 187 -8.08 -4.84 9.76
C VAL A 187 -9.45 -5.47 9.46
N PRO A 188 -10.58 -4.83 9.85
CA PRO A 188 -11.90 -5.33 9.50
C PRO A 188 -12.08 -5.39 7.98
N THR A 189 -12.78 -6.40 7.48
CA THR A 189 -13.08 -6.56 6.05
C THR A 189 -13.74 -5.29 5.51
N PHE A 190 -13.17 -4.73 4.45
CA PHE A 190 -13.53 -3.40 3.95
C PHE A 190 -13.46 -3.30 2.42
N GLY A 191 -14.10 -2.30 1.84
CA GLY A 191 -14.06 -2.06 0.40
C GLY A 191 -14.82 -0.81 0.01
N TYR A 192 -15.05 -0.65 -1.29
CA TYR A 192 -15.98 0.34 -1.80
C TYR A 192 -16.87 -0.21 -2.91
N PHE A 193 -18.06 0.35 -3.00
CA PHE A 193 -19.07 0.11 -4.01
C PHE A 193 -19.38 1.42 -4.74
N VAL A 194 -19.56 1.37 -6.06
CA VAL A 194 -19.92 2.54 -6.86
C VAL A 194 -21.39 2.43 -7.29
N GLY A 195 -22.23 3.30 -6.74
CA GLY A 195 -23.65 3.42 -7.08
C GLY A 195 -24.55 3.77 -5.88
N PRO A 196 -25.87 3.63 -6.03
CA PRO A 196 -26.86 4.11 -5.06
C PRO A 196 -27.07 3.15 -3.87
N ALA A 197 -26.05 2.39 -3.47
CA ALA A 197 -26.14 1.48 -2.34
C ALA A 197 -26.55 2.22 -1.05
N GLN A 198 -27.53 1.66 -0.33
CA GLN A 198 -27.96 2.09 1.00
C GLN A 198 -27.76 0.99 2.06
N ARG A 199 -27.56 -0.26 1.62
CA ARG A 199 -27.19 -1.40 2.48
C ARG A 199 -26.20 -2.29 1.72
N ILE A 200 -25.15 -2.75 2.39
CA ILE A 200 -24.25 -3.78 1.88
C ILE A 200 -24.25 -4.92 2.90
N ILE A 201 -24.48 -6.13 2.42
CA ILE A 201 -24.65 -7.33 3.25
C ILE A 201 -23.59 -8.34 2.82
N GLY A 202 -22.79 -8.80 3.78
CA GLY A 202 -21.88 -9.93 3.62
C GLY A 202 -22.55 -11.22 4.07
N THR A 203 -22.16 -12.35 3.46
CA THR A 203 -22.52 -13.70 3.90
C THR A 203 -21.28 -14.41 4.40
N VAL A 204 -21.37 -15.08 5.55
CA VAL A 204 -20.31 -15.91 6.15
C VAL A 204 -20.93 -17.10 6.86
N ASP A 205 -20.50 -18.32 6.53
CA ASP A 205 -21.07 -19.57 7.07
C ASP A 205 -22.61 -19.63 6.96
N GLY A 206 -23.15 -19.06 5.87
CA GLY A 206 -24.60 -18.92 5.63
C GLY A 206 -25.31 -17.81 6.43
N ARG A 207 -24.66 -17.18 7.42
CA ARG A 207 -25.18 -16.02 8.17
C ARG A 207 -24.98 -14.73 7.38
N GLN A 208 -25.95 -13.82 7.45
CA GLN A 208 -25.82 -12.46 6.91
C GLN A 208 -25.29 -11.49 7.97
N VAL A 209 -24.44 -10.56 7.53
CA VAL A 209 -23.83 -9.50 8.35
C VAL A 209 -23.97 -8.18 7.60
N ASP A 210 -24.29 -7.10 8.30
CA ASP A 210 -24.41 -5.77 7.69
C ASP A 210 -23.08 -5.01 7.74
N ALA A 211 -22.74 -4.32 6.64
CA ALA A 211 -21.61 -3.41 6.62
C ALA A 211 -22.02 -2.02 7.12
N ARG A 212 -21.14 -1.40 7.91
CA ARG A 212 -21.15 0.04 8.13
C ARG A 212 -20.83 0.75 6.81
N LEU A 213 -21.52 1.86 6.52
CA LEU A 213 -21.38 2.60 5.25
C LEU A 213 -21.02 4.06 5.49
N ALA A 214 -20.18 4.61 4.61
CA ALA A 214 -19.92 6.05 4.50
C ALA A 214 -19.77 6.46 3.03
N ARG A 215 -20.41 7.56 2.62
CA ARG A 215 -20.23 8.12 1.27
C ARG A 215 -18.97 8.98 1.24
N TRP A 216 -18.05 8.69 0.33
CA TRP A 216 -16.85 9.49 0.12
C TRP A 216 -17.21 10.98 -0.10
N SER A 217 -16.34 11.90 0.34
CA SER A 217 -16.65 13.33 0.30
C SER A 217 -16.56 13.95 -1.08
N VAL A 218 -15.74 13.39 -1.98
CA VAL A 218 -15.47 13.93 -3.32
C VAL A 218 -16.48 13.41 -4.35
N ASP A 219 -16.79 12.11 -4.32
CA ASP A 219 -17.81 11.50 -5.16
C ASP A 219 -18.79 10.69 -4.29
N LYS A 220 -20.05 11.13 -4.26
CA LYS A 220 -21.10 10.53 -3.43
C LYS A 220 -21.66 9.22 -3.98
N GLN A 221 -21.30 8.82 -5.20
CA GLN A 221 -21.56 7.47 -5.72
C GLN A 221 -20.61 6.43 -5.13
N VAL A 222 -19.43 6.84 -4.64
CA VAL A 222 -18.49 5.94 -3.96
C VAL A 222 -18.94 5.74 -2.50
N VAL A 223 -19.48 4.56 -2.22
CA VAL A 223 -19.86 4.10 -0.88
C VAL A 223 -18.73 3.23 -0.34
N ILE A 224 -18.01 3.74 0.65
CA ILE A 224 -17.01 3.00 1.41
C ILE A 224 -17.73 2.17 2.46
N PHE A 225 -17.32 0.92 2.63
CA PHE A 225 -17.94 -0.02 3.56
C PHE A 225 -16.90 -0.79 4.37
N TRP A 226 -17.29 -1.16 5.59
CA TRP A 226 -16.53 -2.07 6.44
C TRP A 226 -17.49 -2.88 7.32
N PHE A 227 -17.11 -4.12 7.63
CA PHE A 227 -17.83 -4.94 8.58
C PHE A 227 -17.37 -4.64 9.99
N ASP A 228 -18.29 -4.66 10.96
CA ASP A 228 -17.97 -4.45 12.36
C ASP A 228 -17.16 -5.66 12.88
N PRO A 229 -15.99 -5.48 13.50
CA PRO A 229 -15.18 -6.60 14.01
C PRO A 229 -15.89 -7.38 15.14
N THR A 230 -16.97 -6.86 15.71
CA THR A 230 -17.83 -7.59 16.65
C THR A 230 -18.86 -8.49 15.97
N GLU A 231 -19.12 -8.30 14.67
CA GLU A 231 -20.09 -9.08 13.89
C GLU A 231 -19.43 -10.02 12.85
N LEU A 232 -18.24 -9.68 12.36
CA LEU A 232 -17.41 -10.49 11.44
C LEU A 232 -15.97 -10.47 11.92
N THR A 233 -15.35 -11.65 12.10
CA THR A 233 -13.96 -11.73 12.56
C THR A 233 -13.01 -11.16 11.50
N PRO A 234 -12.08 -10.27 11.84
CA PRO A 234 -11.10 -9.80 10.86
C PRO A 234 -10.28 -10.94 10.22
N GLY A 235 -10.15 -10.91 8.89
CA GLY A 235 -9.51 -11.99 8.12
C GLY A 235 -10.38 -13.24 7.91
N GLU A 236 -11.63 -13.22 8.37
CA GLU A 236 -12.69 -14.12 7.93
C GLU A 236 -13.13 -13.72 6.51
N ARG A 237 -13.37 -14.71 5.64
CA ARG A 237 -13.70 -14.47 4.23
C ARG A 237 -15.22 -14.52 4.07
N LEU A 238 -15.76 -13.62 3.25
CA LEU A 238 -17.16 -13.66 2.88
C LEU A 238 -17.37 -14.70 1.78
N ASP A 239 -18.40 -15.54 1.95
CA ASP A 239 -18.91 -16.46 0.92
C ASP A 239 -19.70 -15.70 -0.17
N GLY A 240 -20.18 -14.51 0.16
CA GLY A 240 -20.89 -13.63 -0.75
C GLY A 240 -20.99 -12.21 -0.22
N ILE A 241 -21.22 -11.26 -1.12
CA ILE A 241 -21.52 -9.87 -0.77
C ILE A 241 -22.56 -9.33 -1.76
N ILE A 242 -23.53 -8.57 -1.25
CA ILE A 242 -24.57 -7.93 -2.06
C ILE A 242 -24.77 -6.48 -1.64
N ALA A 243 -25.04 -5.61 -2.61
CA ALA A 243 -25.49 -4.25 -2.37
C ALA A 243 -27.00 -4.16 -2.62
N ARG A 244 -27.68 -3.29 -1.88
CA ARG A 244 -29.10 -2.96 -2.08
C ARG A 244 -29.31 -1.45 -2.10
N ASP A 245 -30.25 -1.00 -2.91
CA ASP A 245 -30.72 0.39 -2.90
C ASP A 245 -31.76 0.64 -1.79
N GLY A 246 -32.35 1.84 -1.79
CA GLY A 246 -33.36 2.24 -0.79
C GLY A 246 -34.69 1.47 -0.87
N ASP A 247 -34.99 0.85 -2.01
CA ASP A 247 -36.17 -0.01 -2.16
C ASP A 247 -35.84 -1.48 -1.78
N GLY A 248 -34.61 -1.74 -1.32
CA GLY A 248 -34.11 -3.08 -1.04
C GLY A 248 -33.80 -3.91 -2.30
N ARG A 249 -33.86 -3.33 -3.51
CA ARG A 249 -33.54 -4.02 -4.76
C ARG A 249 -32.04 -4.29 -4.83
N ARG A 250 -31.65 -5.48 -5.31
CA ARG A 250 -30.22 -5.83 -5.46
C ARG A 250 -29.60 -5.00 -6.58
N LEU A 251 -28.41 -4.48 -6.32
CA LEU A 251 -27.52 -3.82 -7.27
C LEU A 251 -26.41 -4.79 -7.73
#